data_AF-A0A829HUS9-F1
#
_entry.id   AF-A0A829HUS9-F1
#
_cell.length_a   1.000
_cell.length_b   1.000
_cell.length_c   1.000
_cell.angle_alpha   90.00
_cell.angle_beta   90.00
_cell.angle_gamma   90.00
#
_symmetry.space_group_name_H-M   'P 1'
#
loop_
_entity.id
_entity.type
_entity.pdbx_description
1 polymer ?
#
loop_
_entity_poly.entity_id
_entity_poly.type
_entity_poly.pdbx_seq_one_letter_code
_entity_poly.pdbx_strand_id
1 'polypeptide(L)'
;MGEYKFDINGMSPDARQDAAEAARTTLKFKDGYGMELAGDMLRARDIIDKQLQSAFSTRDLALGDLPSGHAAAKHYAEQRKKAFDALTKIRDHYQAHADHFIATEMLFRNTEERNAGRINPYKDGTATVGY
;
A
#
# COMPACT_ATOMS: atom_id res chain seq x y z
N MET A 1 -2.80 14.15 8.79
CA MET A 1 -1.57 13.52 8.31
C MET A 1 -1.40 12.21 9.06
N GLY A 2 -1.25 11.11 8.32
CA GLY A 2 -0.96 9.79 8.86
C GLY A 2 0.54 9.57 8.98
N GLU A 3 0.92 8.65 9.86
CA GLU A 3 2.30 8.16 9.97
C GLU A 3 2.30 6.68 9.60
N TYR A 4 3.14 6.30 8.62
CA TYR A 4 3.33 4.91 8.23
C TYR A 4 4.74 4.46 8.59
N LYS A 5 4.84 3.40 9.40
CA LYS A 5 6.10 2.76 9.77
C LYS A 5 6.33 1.55 8.87
N PHE A 6 7.40 1.62 8.11
CA PHE A 6 7.83 0.59 7.19
C PHE A 6 9.04 -0.16 7.75
N ASP A 7 9.07 -1.48 7.58
CA ASP A 7 10.21 -2.35 7.91
C ASP A 7 10.55 -3.23 6.70
N ILE A 8 11.74 -3.00 6.13
CA ILE A 8 12.21 -3.74 4.95
C ILE A 8 12.44 -5.23 5.25
N ASN A 9 12.71 -5.58 6.50
CA ASN A 9 12.94 -6.97 6.90
C ASN A 9 11.64 -7.78 6.95
N GLY A 10 10.48 -7.11 7.02
CA GLY A 10 9.16 -7.71 6.95
C GLY A 10 8.68 -8.04 5.53
N MET A 11 9.34 -7.53 4.48
CA MET A 11 8.99 -7.80 3.08
C MET A 11 9.29 -9.25 2.67
N SER A 12 8.61 -9.77 1.65
CA SER A 12 9.02 -11.04 1.03
C SER A 12 10.42 -10.92 0.39
N PRO A 13 11.18 -12.03 0.27
CA PRO A 13 12.49 -12.02 -0.38
C PRO A 13 12.46 -11.44 -1.80
N ASP A 14 11.47 -11.84 -2.59
CA ASP A 14 11.30 -11.36 -3.97
C ASP A 14 11.08 -9.85 -4.03
N ALA A 15 10.19 -9.31 -3.19
CA ALA A 15 9.91 -7.87 -3.17
C ALA A 15 11.12 -7.04 -2.69
N ARG A 16 11.98 -7.59 -1.82
CA ARG A 16 13.25 -6.97 -1.45
C ARG A 16 14.25 -6.98 -2.61
N GLN A 17 14.29 -8.08 -3.36
CA GLN A 17 15.17 -8.20 -4.52
C GLN A 17 14.75 -7.22 -5.62
N ASP A 18 13.46 -7.09 -5.91
CA ASP A 18 12.93 -6.12 -6.88
C ASP A 18 13.30 -4.69 -6.49
N ALA A 19 13.11 -4.32 -5.22
CA ALA A 19 13.52 -3.01 -4.70
C ALA A 19 15.04 -2.79 -4.79
N ALA A 20 15.85 -3.84 -4.58
CA ALA A 20 17.30 -3.77 -4.70
C ALA A 20 17.75 -3.57 -6.15
N GLU A 21 17.10 -4.21 -7.10
CA GLU A 21 17.36 -4.05 -8.54
C GLU A 21 16.99 -2.65 -9.02
N ALA A 22 15.80 -2.16 -8.61
CA ALA A 22 15.39 -0.78 -8.84
C ALA A 22 16.42 0.20 -8.27
N ALA A 23 16.86 0.02 -7.02
CA ALA A 23 17.83 0.91 -6.38
C ALA A 23 19.18 0.97 -7.12
N ARG A 24 19.63 -0.15 -7.70
CA ARG A 24 20.91 -0.22 -8.44
C ARG A 24 20.87 0.50 -9.79
N THR A 25 19.71 0.51 -10.45
CA THR A 25 19.53 1.08 -11.81
C THR A 25 19.07 2.53 -11.79
N THR A 26 18.62 2.99 -10.63
CA THR A 26 18.15 4.34 -10.35
C THR A 26 19.33 5.34 -10.36
N LEU A 27 19.36 6.25 -11.36
CA LEU A 27 20.26 7.42 -11.38
C LEU A 27 20.01 8.31 -10.16
N LYS A 28 20.97 9.13 -9.73
CA LYS A 28 20.80 10.02 -8.56
C LYS A 28 19.49 10.82 -8.62
N PHE A 29 18.51 10.47 -7.78
CA PHE A 29 17.30 11.26 -7.56
C PHE A 29 17.48 12.18 -6.35
N LYS A 30 16.60 13.19 -6.26
CA LYS A 30 16.51 14.07 -5.09
C LYS A 30 16.27 13.21 -3.85
N ASP A 31 17.04 13.48 -2.79
CA ASP A 31 16.86 12.87 -1.46
C ASP A 31 15.38 12.88 -1.02
N GLY A 32 14.85 11.70 -0.68
CA GLY A 32 13.50 11.54 -0.15
C GLY A 32 12.40 11.45 -1.22
N TYR A 33 12.75 11.40 -2.50
CA TYR A 33 11.76 11.27 -3.58
C TYR A 33 10.93 9.98 -3.48
N GLY A 34 11.55 8.85 -3.12
CA GLY A 34 10.82 7.61 -2.88
C GLY A 34 9.81 7.73 -1.72
N MET A 35 10.13 8.50 -0.69
CA MET A 35 9.24 8.75 0.45
C MET A 35 8.05 9.64 0.07
N GLU A 36 8.27 10.63 -0.79
CA GLU A 36 7.21 11.52 -1.30
C GLU A 36 6.20 10.73 -2.14
N LEU A 37 6.69 9.91 -3.09
CA LEU A 37 5.85 9.03 -3.90
C LEU A 37 5.12 7.98 -3.05
N ALA A 38 5.79 7.41 -2.05
CA ALA A 38 5.13 6.52 -1.08
C ALA A 38 3.99 7.22 -0.35
N GLY A 39 4.18 8.49 0.05
CA GLY A 39 3.15 9.30 0.67
C GLY A 39 1.92 9.50 -0.21
N ASP A 40 2.09 9.75 -1.52
CA ASP A 40 0.98 9.81 -2.48
C ASP A 40 0.21 8.48 -2.55
N MET A 41 0.92 7.35 -2.60
CA MET A 41 0.30 6.03 -2.65
C MET A 41 -0.46 5.71 -1.36
N LEU A 42 0.09 6.06 -0.19
CA LEU A 42 -0.58 5.88 1.11
C LEU A 42 -1.83 6.76 1.24
N ARG A 43 -1.81 7.99 0.72
CA ARG A 43 -3.02 8.84 0.63
C ARG A 43 -4.09 8.19 -0.25
N ALA A 44 -3.71 7.62 -1.40
CA ALA A 44 -4.65 6.90 -2.27
C ALA A 44 -5.25 5.67 -1.57
N ARG A 45 -4.42 4.88 -0.86
CA ARG A 45 -4.85 3.76 -0.02
C ARG A 45 -5.91 4.19 0.99
N ASP A 46 -5.64 5.27 1.74
CA ASP A 46 -6.54 5.75 2.80
C ASP A 46 -7.89 6.27 2.23
N ILE A 47 -7.90 6.82 1.02
CA ILE A 47 -9.15 7.16 0.31
C ILE A 47 -9.97 5.90 0.04
N ILE A 48 -9.32 4.83 -0.45
CA ILE A 48 -9.99 3.56 -0.73
C ILE A 48 -10.50 2.91 0.57
N ASP A 49 -9.71 2.92 1.65
CA ASP A 49 -10.14 2.39 2.94
C ASP A 49 -11.36 3.14 3.49
N LYS A 50 -11.38 4.47 3.40
CA LYS A 50 -12.57 5.26 3.76
C LYS A 50 -13.78 4.88 2.92
N GLN A 51 -13.59 4.63 1.62
CA GLN A 51 -14.67 4.22 0.73
C GLN A 51 -15.16 2.80 1.06
N LEU A 52 -14.26 1.88 1.37
CA LEU A 52 -14.59 0.53 1.84
C LEU A 52 -15.43 0.59 3.12
N GLN A 53 -15.03 1.40 4.10
CA GLN A 53 -15.79 1.60 5.33
C GLN A 53 -17.17 2.23 5.05
N SER A 54 -17.23 3.31 4.26
CA SER A 54 -18.47 4.05 4.01
C SER A 54 -19.47 3.25 3.17
N ALA A 55 -19.08 2.74 2.00
CA ALA A 55 -19.99 2.06 1.09
C ALA A 55 -20.39 0.66 1.54
N PHE A 56 -19.52 0.00 2.31
CA PHE A 56 -19.75 -1.38 2.73
C PHE A 56 -20.17 -1.54 4.19
N SER A 57 -20.13 -0.46 5.00
CA SER A 57 -20.87 -0.43 6.27
C SER A 57 -22.35 -0.72 6.02
N THR A 58 -22.89 -1.56 6.88
CA THR A 58 -24.03 -2.42 6.61
C THR A 58 -25.30 -1.64 6.25
N ARG A 59 -25.94 -2.01 5.14
CA ARG A 59 -27.36 -1.75 4.89
C ARG A 59 -28.00 -3.08 4.55
N ASP A 60 -28.87 -3.58 5.43
CA ASP A 60 -29.67 -4.75 5.11
C ASP A 60 -30.62 -4.41 3.98
N LEU A 61 -30.48 -5.12 2.86
CA LEU A 61 -31.42 -5.05 1.74
C LEU A 61 -32.64 -5.90 2.11
N ALA A 62 -33.56 -5.35 2.88
CA ALA A 62 -34.84 -5.99 3.17
C ALA A 62 -35.73 -5.95 1.91
N LEU A 63 -35.60 -6.95 1.04
CA LEU A 63 -36.35 -7.06 -0.23
C LEU A 63 -37.68 -7.83 -0.11
N GLY A 64 -38.28 -7.85 1.10
CA GLY A 64 -39.53 -8.53 1.39
C GLY A 64 -39.41 -10.06 1.47
N ASP A 65 -40.42 -10.70 2.05
CA ASP A 65 -40.38 -12.12 2.48
C ASP A 65 -40.79 -13.12 1.38
N LEU A 66 -40.63 -12.74 0.11
CA LEU A 66 -40.94 -13.59 -1.04
C LEU A 66 -39.70 -14.40 -1.46
N PRO A 67 -39.85 -15.63 -1.98
CA PRO A 67 -38.71 -16.41 -2.50
C PRO A 67 -37.90 -15.69 -3.58
N SER A 68 -38.56 -14.91 -4.43
CA SER A 68 -37.92 -14.03 -5.42
C SER A 68 -37.15 -12.88 -4.75
N GLY A 69 -37.65 -12.33 -3.64
CA GLY A 69 -36.97 -11.34 -2.81
C GLY A 69 -35.70 -11.89 -2.18
N HIS A 70 -35.72 -13.14 -1.72
CA HIS A 70 -34.55 -13.84 -1.17
C HIS A 70 -33.48 -14.10 -2.23
N ALA A 71 -33.89 -14.56 -3.42
CA ALA A 71 -32.97 -14.77 -4.55
C ALA A 71 -32.31 -13.46 -5.01
N ALA A 72 -33.10 -12.38 -5.10
CA ALA A 72 -32.59 -11.05 -5.43
C ALA A 72 -31.63 -10.52 -4.35
N ALA A 73 -32.00 -10.63 -3.07
CA ALA A 73 -31.15 -10.23 -1.95
C ALA A 73 -29.80 -10.96 -1.98
N LYS A 74 -29.82 -12.27 -2.22
CA LYS A 74 -28.58 -13.06 -2.37
C LYS A 74 -27.75 -12.60 -3.57
N HIS A 75 -28.36 -12.37 -4.72
CA HIS A 75 -27.65 -11.90 -5.91
C HIS A 75 -26.96 -10.55 -5.67
N TYR A 76 -27.67 -9.58 -5.09
CA TYR A 76 -27.10 -8.27 -4.78
C TYR A 76 -26.02 -8.34 -3.70
N ALA A 77 -26.17 -9.22 -2.70
CA ALA A 77 -25.13 -9.47 -1.70
C ALA A 77 -23.85 -10.02 -2.32
N GLU A 78 -23.96 -10.97 -3.26
CA GLU A 78 -22.80 -11.51 -3.98
C GLU A 78 -22.10 -10.46 -4.84
N GLN A 79 -22.86 -9.61 -5.55
CA GLN A 79 -22.28 -8.51 -6.33
C GLN A 79 -21.59 -7.48 -5.44
N ARG A 80 -22.21 -7.13 -4.30
CA ARG A 80 -21.60 -6.25 -3.29
C ARG A 80 -20.29 -6.84 -2.76
N LYS A 81 -20.25 -8.15 -2.47
CA LYS A 81 -19.01 -8.82 -2.05
C LYS A 81 -17.91 -8.72 -3.12
N LYS A 82 -18.24 -8.98 -4.39
CA LYS A 82 -17.26 -8.87 -5.49
C LYS A 82 -16.69 -7.46 -5.62
N ALA A 83 -17.53 -6.43 -5.47
CA ALA A 83 -17.08 -5.04 -5.48
C ALA A 83 -16.16 -4.71 -4.29
N PHE A 84 -16.49 -5.22 -3.09
CA PHE A 84 -15.65 -5.10 -1.90
C PHE A 84 -14.27 -5.74 -2.11
N ASP A 85 -14.26 -6.98 -2.60
CA ASP A 85 -13.03 -7.73 -2.86
C ASP A 85 -12.14 -7.02 -3.91
N ALA A 86 -12.76 -6.46 -4.96
CA ALA A 86 -12.04 -5.70 -5.99
C ALA A 86 -11.40 -4.42 -5.44
N LEU A 87 -12.13 -3.63 -4.66
CA LEU A 87 -11.59 -2.41 -4.02
C LEU A 87 -10.49 -2.73 -3.00
N THR A 88 -10.65 -3.81 -2.25
CA THR A 88 -9.63 -4.31 -1.30
C THR A 88 -8.32 -4.62 -2.02
N LYS A 89 -8.38 -5.30 -3.17
CA LYS A 89 -7.18 -5.57 -3.98
C LYS A 89 -6.49 -4.29 -4.44
N ILE A 90 -7.26 -3.30 -4.91
CA ILE A 90 -6.69 -2.02 -5.36
C ILE A 90 -5.99 -1.31 -4.20
N ARG A 91 -6.59 -1.29 -3.01
CA ARG A 91 -5.95 -0.76 -1.79
C ARG A 91 -4.61 -1.46 -1.51
N ASP A 92 -4.61 -2.79 -1.53
CA ASP A 92 -3.41 -3.58 -1.24
C ASP A 92 -2.31 -3.32 -2.28
N HIS A 93 -2.67 -3.11 -3.55
CA HIS A 93 -1.72 -2.69 -4.60
C HIS A 93 -1.09 -1.33 -4.30
N TYR A 94 -1.86 -0.33 -3.88
CA TYR A 94 -1.30 0.98 -3.50
C TYR A 94 -0.35 0.87 -2.30
N GLN A 95 -0.68 0.04 -1.31
CA GLN A 95 0.23 -0.23 -0.21
C GLN A 95 1.54 -0.89 -0.68
N ALA A 96 1.45 -1.92 -1.53
CA ALA A 96 2.63 -2.58 -2.07
C ALA A 96 3.53 -1.63 -2.89
N HIS A 97 2.95 -0.69 -3.64
CA HIS A 97 3.72 0.35 -4.32
C HIS A 97 4.41 1.30 -3.35
N ALA A 98 3.72 1.72 -2.29
CA ALA A 98 4.34 2.54 -1.24
C ALA A 98 5.55 1.83 -0.61
N ASP A 99 5.37 0.57 -0.22
CA ASP A 99 6.41 -0.28 0.35
C ASP A 99 7.61 -0.42 -0.59
N HIS A 100 7.36 -0.63 -1.88
CA HIS A 100 8.41 -0.73 -2.89
C HIS A 100 9.20 0.57 -3.04
N PHE A 101 8.54 1.73 -3.06
CA PHE A 101 9.22 3.03 -3.14
C PHE A 101 10.11 3.30 -1.92
N ILE A 102 9.59 3.00 -0.72
CA ILE A 102 10.36 3.16 0.53
C ILE A 102 11.57 2.22 0.53
N ALA A 103 11.36 0.95 0.20
CA ALA A 103 12.44 -0.05 0.13
C ALA A 103 13.53 0.36 -0.87
N THR A 104 13.13 0.86 -2.03
CA THR A 104 14.07 1.31 -3.07
C THR A 104 14.93 2.49 -2.56
N GLU A 105 14.32 3.50 -1.93
CA GLU A 105 15.05 4.63 -1.34
C GLU A 105 16.03 4.16 -0.26
N MET A 106 15.59 3.26 0.64
CA MET A 106 16.43 2.72 1.69
C MET A 106 17.66 1.99 1.15
N LEU A 107 17.46 1.12 0.15
CA LEU A 107 18.54 0.35 -0.46
C LEU A 107 19.48 1.23 -1.28
N PHE A 108 18.95 2.26 -1.94
CA PHE A 108 19.72 3.27 -2.63
C PHE A 108 20.64 4.02 -1.65
N ARG A 109 20.10 4.54 -0.54
CA ARG A 109 20.91 5.24 0.48
C ARG A 109 21.97 4.35 1.11
N ASN A 110 21.62 3.11 1.44
CA ASN A 110 22.58 2.14 1.95
C ASN A 110 23.78 1.97 0.99
N THR A 111 23.53 2.03 -0.31
CA THR A 111 24.56 1.89 -1.35
C THR A 111 25.38 3.17 -1.48
N GLU A 112 24.74 4.34 -1.53
CA GLU A 112 25.46 5.63 -1.62
C GLU A 112 26.33 5.89 -0.38
N GLU A 113 25.86 5.56 0.81
CA GLU A 113 26.62 5.80 2.05
C GLU A 113 27.77 4.85 2.25
N ARG A 114 27.63 3.58 1.81
CA ARG A 114 28.77 2.65 1.74
C ARG A 114 29.86 3.18 0.81
N ASN A 115 29.46 3.83 -0.29
CA ASN A 115 30.40 4.43 -1.22
C ASN A 115 31.00 5.75 -0.71
N ALA A 116 30.24 6.53 0.08
CA ALA A 116 30.61 7.86 0.54
C ALA A 116 31.11 7.94 1.99
N GLY A 117 31.11 6.83 2.76
CA GLY A 117 31.51 6.79 4.17
C GLY A 117 30.59 7.57 5.12
N ARG A 118 29.31 7.73 4.77
CA ARG A 118 28.31 8.54 5.52
C ARG A 118 27.46 7.69 6.49
N ILE A 119 26.82 8.35 7.46
CA ILE A 119 25.94 7.70 8.46
C ILE A 119 24.55 7.47 7.88
N ASN A 120 24.07 6.23 8.00
CA ASN A 120 22.78 5.76 7.51
C ASN A 120 21.59 6.06 8.42
N PRO A 121 20.57 6.83 7.96
CA PRO A 121 19.34 7.01 8.72
C PRO A 121 18.47 5.74 8.79
N TYR A 122 18.68 4.75 7.90
CA TYR A 122 17.91 3.50 7.81
C TYR A 122 18.69 2.28 8.33
N LYS A 123 19.68 2.49 9.19
CA LYS A 123 20.55 1.41 9.71
C LYS A 123 19.77 0.23 10.29
N ASP A 124 18.63 0.51 10.90
CA ASP A 124 17.80 -0.50 11.56
C ASP A 124 16.80 -1.19 10.61
N GLY A 125 16.82 -0.83 9.31
CA GLY A 125 15.91 -1.41 8.31
C GLY A 125 14.48 -0.87 8.40
N THR A 126 14.26 0.21 9.13
CA THR A 126 12.94 0.85 9.28
C THR A 126 12.92 2.26 8.74
N ALA A 127 11.78 2.68 8.19
CA ALA A 127 11.55 4.05 7.74
C ALA A 127 10.15 4.52 8.16
N THR A 128 10.02 5.82 8.45
CA THR A 128 8.73 6.44 8.73
C THR A 128 8.37 7.41 7.62
N VAL A 129 7.19 7.26 7.03
CA VAL A 129 6.60 8.19 6.06
C VAL A 129 5.50 8.98 6.73
N GLY A 130 5.60 10.32 6.72
CA GLY A 130 4.48 11.21 7.02
C GLY A 130 3.72 11.55 5.74
N TYR A 131 2.39 11.44 5.75
CA TYR A 131 1.56 11.64 4.55
C TYR A 131 0.16 12.21 4.83
#